data_AF-A0A0L1I547-F1
#
_entry.id   AF-A0A0L1I547-F1
#
_cell.length_a   1.000
_cell.length_b   1.000
_cell.length_c   1.000
_cell.angle_alpha   90.00
_cell.angle_beta   90.00
_cell.angle_gamma   90.00
#
_symmetry.space_group_name_H-M   'P 1'
#
loop_
_entity.id
_entity.type
_entity.pdbx_description
1 polymer ?
#
loop_
_entity_poly.entity_id
_entity_poly.type
_entity_poly.pdbx_seq_one_letter_code
_entity_poly.pdbx_strand_id
1 'polypeptide(L)'
;MENSDSNKDLQDSKSDKSTSWVKWFNNRALSNFLVEVDNEYITDSFNLYGLKTEIPNFNHLLSIIAGDAPEDDDDSKNSFSKDCICLYSLIHARFITTPKGLSLMKDKYIKGDFGTCPRVSCAQHNVLPIGLFDQMKIAKVHVYCPLCQEIYKIHEDEKVYLDGSFFGTSFPHILLQTYPYYATLKTPPYCSSKIFGFNVSRTII
;
A
#
# COMPACT_ATOMS: atom_id res chain seq x y z
N MET A 1 44.44 -40.43 -36.59
CA MET A 1 43.24 -40.05 -37.36
C MET A 1 42.04 -40.32 -36.49
N GLU A 2 41.19 -39.40 -36.06
CA GLU A 2 41.16 -37.93 -36.06
C GLU A 2 40.07 -37.57 -35.03
N ASN A 3 40.24 -36.44 -34.33
CA ASN A 3 39.31 -35.88 -33.36
C ASN A 3 37.92 -35.63 -33.95
N SER A 4 36.89 -35.75 -33.11
CA SER A 4 35.95 -34.63 -32.93
C SER A 4 35.19 -34.80 -31.62
N ASP A 5 35.69 -34.07 -30.62
CA ASP A 5 34.94 -33.64 -29.46
C ASP A 5 33.64 -32.95 -29.89
N SER A 6 32.56 -33.24 -29.18
CA SER A 6 31.39 -32.37 -29.13
C SER A 6 30.98 -32.19 -27.68
N ASN A 7 31.81 -31.43 -26.96
CA ASN A 7 31.38 -30.63 -25.82
C ASN A 7 30.23 -29.74 -26.29
N LYS A 8 29.00 -30.05 -25.86
CA LYS A 8 27.89 -29.08 -25.86
C LYS A 8 27.78 -28.52 -24.45
N ASP A 9 28.63 -27.54 -24.19
CA ASP A 9 28.45 -26.60 -23.11
C ASP A 9 27.17 -25.78 -23.31
N LEU A 10 26.45 -25.63 -22.21
CA LEU A 10 25.71 -24.45 -21.76
C LEU A 10 24.96 -23.62 -22.82
N GLN A 11 23.63 -23.71 -22.77
CA GLN A 11 22.81 -22.51 -22.66
C GLN A 11 21.76 -22.75 -21.56
N ASP A 12 22.20 -22.59 -20.31
CA ASP A 12 21.32 -22.13 -19.24
C ASP A 12 20.89 -20.72 -19.64
N SER A 13 19.73 -20.63 -20.31
CA SER A 13 19.10 -19.37 -20.67
C SER A 13 18.59 -18.72 -19.38
N LYS A 14 19.52 -18.10 -18.63
CA LYS A 14 19.20 -17.03 -17.70
C LYS A 14 18.53 -15.93 -18.51
N SER A 15 17.21 -15.97 -18.59
CA SER A 15 16.45 -14.77 -18.90
C SER A 15 16.71 -13.82 -17.73
N ASP A 16 17.61 -12.87 -17.90
CA ASP A 16 17.63 -11.67 -17.08
C ASP A 16 16.28 -10.97 -17.29
N LYS A 17 15.27 -11.38 -16.53
CA LYS A 17 14.03 -10.64 -16.42
C LYS A 17 14.40 -9.39 -15.63
N SER A 18 14.61 -8.30 -16.34
CA SER A 18 14.62 -6.96 -15.76
C SER A 18 13.44 -6.86 -14.77
N THR A 19 13.73 -6.40 -13.55
CA THR A 19 12.68 -6.22 -12.54
C THR A 19 11.83 -5.01 -12.95
N SER A 20 10.51 -5.11 -12.94
CA SER A 20 9.66 -3.96 -13.26
C SER A 20 9.82 -2.83 -12.24
N TRP A 21 9.60 -1.59 -12.67
CA TRP A 21 9.68 -0.43 -11.77
C TRP A 21 8.75 -0.58 -10.57
N VAL A 22 7.52 -1.06 -10.79
CA VAL A 22 6.52 -1.30 -9.72
C VAL A 22 7.03 -2.25 -8.64
N LYS A 23 7.62 -3.37 -9.06
CA LYS A 23 8.17 -4.38 -8.14
C LYS A 23 9.39 -3.85 -7.40
N TRP A 24 10.27 -3.14 -8.10
CA TRP A 24 11.42 -2.47 -7.51
C TRP A 24 10.99 -1.44 -6.46
N PHE A 25 9.99 -0.62 -6.75
CA PHE A 25 9.47 0.41 -5.85
C PHE A 25 8.82 -0.21 -4.60
N ASN A 26 7.94 -1.20 -4.78
CA ASN A 26 7.26 -1.87 -3.67
C ASN A 26 8.24 -2.54 -2.70
N ASN A 27 9.38 -3.04 -3.17
CA ASN A 27 10.41 -3.61 -2.30
C ASN A 27 11.14 -2.57 -1.43
N ARG A 28 11.21 -1.30 -1.85
CA ARG A 28 11.93 -0.22 -1.13
C ARG A 28 11.04 0.59 -0.19
N ALA A 29 9.75 0.74 -0.50
CA ALA A 29 8.85 1.71 0.12
C ALA A 29 7.99 1.20 1.30
N LEU A 30 8.45 0.19 2.05
CA LEU A 30 7.66 -0.63 3.00
C LEU A 30 6.62 -1.52 2.28
N SER A 31 7.10 -2.67 1.80
CA SER A 31 6.38 -3.68 1.03
C SER A 31 5.08 -4.20 1.64
N ASN A 32 4.86 -4.02 2.94
CA ASN A 32 3.71 -4.61 3.62
C ASN A 32 2.41 -3.89 3.35
N PHE A 33 2.41 -2.60 3.00
CA PHE A 33 1.16 -1.86 2.82
C PHE A 33 0.70 -1.81 1.36
N LEU A 34 1.62 -1.77 0.41
CA LEU A 34 1.30 -1.65 -1.00
C LEU A 34 1.01 -3.01 -1.65
N VAL A 35 0.26 -2.98 -2.74
CA VAL A 35 0.12 -4.10 -3.68
C VAL A 35 0.78 -3.74 -5.02
N GLU A 36 1.18 -4.75 -5.78
CA GLU A 36 1.67 -4.54 -7.14
C GLU A 36 0.48 -4.27 -8.06
N VAL A 37 0.45 -3.08 -8.68
CA VAL A 37 -0.54 -2.74 -9.71
C VAL A 37 -0.11 -3.36 -11.04
N ASP A 38 -1.03 -4.01 -11.74
CA ASP A 38 -0.70 -4.63 -13.02
C ASP A 38 -0.39 -3.59 -14.09
N ASN A 39 0.56 -3.92 -14.98
CA ASN A 39 0.88 -3.08 -16.13
C ASN A 39 -0.33 -2.84 -17.05
N GLU A 40 -1.25 -3.79 -17.17
CA GLU A 40 -2.50 -3.61 -17.93
C GLU A 40 -3.37 -2.48 -17.35
N TYR A 41 -3.46 -2.38 -16.02
CA TYR A 41 -4.21 -1.31 -15.35
C TYR A 41 -3.51 0.04 -15.51
N ILE A 42 -2.17 0.06 -15.38
CA ILE A 42 -1.33 1.26 -15.53
C ILE A 42 -1.37 1.78 -16.96
N THR A 43 -1.40 0.92 -17.97
CA THR A 43 -1.34 1.37 -19.37
C THR A 43 -2.71 1.74 -19.96
N ASP A 44 -3.81 1.34 -19.32
CA ASP A 44 -5.16 1.71 -19.74
C ASP A 44 -5.50 3.17 -19.38
N SER A 45 -5.60 4.00 -20.41
CA SER A 45 -5.90 5.42 -20.28
C SER A 45 -7.25 5.74 -19.60
N PHE A 46 -8.22 4.81 -19.61
CA PHE A 46 -9.51 5.01 -18.95
C PHE A 46 -9.35 5.06 -17.43
N ASN A 47 -8.52 4.18 -16.86
CA ASN A 47 -8.24 4.14 -15.42
C ASN A 47 -7.50 5.41 -14.92
N LEU A 48 -6.81 6.09 -15.84
CA LEU A 48 -6.00 7.27 -15.56
C LEU A 48 -6.69 8.60 -15.86
N TYR A 49 -8.01 8.57 -16.13
CA TYR A 49 -8.77 9.78 -16.44
C TYR A 49 -8.63 10.85 -15.33
N GLY A 50 -8.43 12.11 -15.72
CA GLY A 50 -8.22 13.25 -14.80
C GLY A 50 -6.80 13.40 -14.25
N LEU A 51 -5.96 12.35 -14.22
CA LEU A 51 -4.59 12.47 -13.70
C LEU A 51 -3.66 13.24 -14.65
N LYS A 52 -3.94 13.19 -15.96
CA LYS A 52 -3.15 13.86 -17.00
C LYS A 52 -3.06 15.38 -16.82
N THR A 53 -4.09 15.99 -16.22
CA THR A 53 -4.16 17.44 -16.00
C THR A 53 -3.52 17.89 -14.69
N GLU A 54 -3.36 16.96 -13.74
CA GLU A 54 -2.83 17.25 -12.41
C GLU A 54 -1.31 17.07 -12.34
N ILE A 55 -0.76 16.17 -13.16
CA ILE A 55 0.65 15.76 -13.09
C ILE A 55 1.44 16.28 -14.31
N PRO A 56 2.52 17.07 -14.11
CA PRO A 56 3.39 17.49 -15.20
C PRO A 56 4.15 16.31 -15.79
N ASN A 57 4.50 16.37 -17.07
CA ASN A 57 5.25 15.30 -17.77
C ASN A 57 4.61 13.91 -17.68
N PHE A 58 3.28 13.84 -17.53
CA PHE A 58 2.52 12.61 -17.29
C PHE A 58 2.92 11.43 -18.17
N ASN A 59 2.98 11.61 -19.49
CA ASN A 59 3.30 10.51 -20.43
C ASN A 59 4.71 9.96 -20.21
N HIS A 60 5.67 10.82 -19.87
CA HIS A 60 7.03 10.41 -19.60
C HIS A 60 7.11 9.64 -18.27
N LEU A 61 6.47 10.14 -17.22
CA LEU A 61 6.41 9.45 -15.93
C LEU A 61 5.71 8.09 -16.05
N LEU A 62 4.62 8.01 -16.82
CA LEU A 62 3.92 6.76 -17.07
C LEU A 62 4.80 5.73 -17.80
N SER A 63 5.62 6.18 -18.76
CA SER A 63 6.57 5.31 -19.46
C SER A 63 7.63 4.72 -18.53
N ILE A 64 8.04 5.48 -17.50
CA ILE A 64 8.98 5.00 -16.48
C ILE A 64 8.31 3.97 -15.57
N ILE A 65 7.12 4.29 -15.05
CA ILE A 65 6.40 3.42 -14.10
C ILE A 65 5.97 2.09 -14.74
N ALA A 66 5.57 2.11 -16.02
CA ALA A 66 5.18 0.91 -16.77
C ALA A 66 6.38 0.10 -17.31
N GLY A 67 7.60 0.63 -17.18
CA GLY A 67 8.82 0.05 -17.71
C GLY A 67 9.64 -0.74 -16.69
N ASP A 68 10.90 -0.93 -17.04
CA ASP A 68 11.88 -1.63 -16.22
C ASP A 68 12.45 -0.74 -15.11
N ALA A 69 12.90 -1.36 -14.03
CA ALA A 69 13.57 -0.70 -12.94
C ALA A 69 14.85 0.01 -13.43
N PRO A 70 15.22 1.15 -12.82
CA PRO A 70 16.45 1.83 -13.18
C PRO A 70 17.68 0.94 -12.90
N GLU A 71 18.65 0.93 -13.83
CA GLU A 71 19.90 0.15 -13.71
C GLU A 71 20.83 0.68 -12.61
N ASP A 72 20.81 2.00 -12.37
CA ASP A 72 21.62 2.68 -11.35
C ASP A 72 20.73 3.36 -10.29
N ASP A 73 21.10 3.21 -9.02
CA ASP A 73 20.57 3.96 -7.87
C ASP A 73 21.10 5.41 -7.82
N ASP A 74 21.28 6.05 -8.99
CA ASP A 74 21.84 7.39 -9.04
C ASP A 74 20.80 8.44 -8.58
N ASP A 75 21.03 8.96 -7.38
CA ASP A 75 20.25 9.98 -6.68
C ASP A 75 20.10 11.29 -7.49
N SER A 76 20.87 11.49 -8.57
CA SER A 76 20.77 12.64 -9.47
C SER A 76 19.40 12.74 -10.20
N LYS A 77 18.65 11.64 -10.31
CA LYS A 77 17.27 11.57 -10.84
C LYS A 77 16.18 11.80 -9.78
N ASN A 78 16.52 12.38 -8.62
CA ASN A 78 15.62 12.52 -7.46
C ASN A 78 14.26 13.18 -7.77
N SER A 79 14.21 14.15 -8.69
CA SER A 79 12.93 14.81 -9.05
C SER A 79 12.00 13.85 -9.79
N PHE A 80 12.51 13.13 -10.79
CA PHE A 80 11.72 12.15 -11.54
C PHE A 80 11.29 10.97 -10.66
N SER A 81 12.14 10.57 -9.71
CA SER A 81 11.77 9.57 -8.70
C SER A 81 10.55 10.02 -7.89
N LYS A 82 10.57 11.26 -7.36
CA LYS A 82 9.44 11.80 -6.59
C LYS A 82 8.16 11.94 -7.42
N ASP A 83 8.26 12.41 -8.66
CA ASP A 83 7.09 12.58 -9.53
C ASP A 83 6.52 11.23 -9.97
N CYS A 84 7.36 10.22 -10.21
CA CYS A 84 6.91 8.84 -10.47
C CYS A 84 6.18 8.27 -9.25
N ILE A 85 6.70 8.51 -8.04
CA ILE A 85 6.05 8.11 -6.79
C ILE A 85 4.68 8.78 -6.64
N CYS A 86 4.58 10.08 -6.95
CA CYS A 86 3.31 10.82 -6.91
C CYS A 86 2.29 10.33 -7.94
N LEU A 87 2.74 9.95 -9.14
CA LEU A 87 1.84 9.39 -10.13
C LEU A 87 1.39 7.97 -9.73
N TYR A 88 2.33 7.12 -9.30
CA TYR A 88 2.02 5.76 -8.88
C TYR A 88 1.10 5.71 -7.67
N SER A 89 1.23 6.62 -6.71
CA SER A 89 0.34 6.69 -5.54
C SER A 89 -1.12 6.93 -5.92
N LEU A 90 -1.37 7.87 -6.83
CA LEU A 90 -2.72 8.17 -7.32
C LEU A 90 -3.29 7.01 -8.13
N ILE A 91 -2.46 6.30 -8.88
CA ILE A 91 -2.84 5.07 -9.59
C ILE A 91 -3.18 3.96 -8.58
N HIS A 92 -2.33 3.75 -7.58
CA HIS A 92 -2.51 2.73 -6.54
C HIS A 92 -3.81 2.95 -5.75
N ALA A 93 -4.08 4.19 -5.31
CA ALA A 93 -5.31 4.54 -4.59
C ALA A 93 -6.57 4.20 -5.40
N ARG A 94 -6.55 4.41 -6.72
CA ARG A 94 -7.63 3.99 -7.61
C ARG A 94 -7.68 2.47 -7.73
N PHE A 95 -6.53 1.82 -7.98
CA PHE A 95 -6.44 0.39 -8.20
C PHE A 95 -7.00 -0.42 -7.02
N ILE A 96 -6.67 -0.05 -5.77
CA ILE A 96 -7.10 -0.81 -4.59
C ILE A 96 -8.61 -0.76 -4.32
N THR A 97 -9.36 0.09 -5.05
CA THR A 97 -10.83 0.12 -5.02
C THR A 97 -11.49 -0.75 -6.11
N THR A 98 -10.70 -1.28 -7.05
CA THR A 98 -11.18 -2.22 -8.07
C THR A 98 -11.40 -3.62 -7.48
N PRO A 99 -12.21 -4.50 -8.09
CA PRO A 99 -12.40 -5.87 -7.61
C PRO A 99 -11.08 -6.65 -7.43
N LYS A 100 -10.12 -6.49 -8.35
CA LYS A 100 -8.80 -7.14 -8.27
C LYS A 100 -7.97 -6.56 -7.14
N GLY A 101 -7.85 -5.23 -7.06
CA GLY A 101 -7.11 -4.55 -5.99
C GLY A 101 -7.67 -4.84 -4.60
N LEU A 102 -9.00 -4.85 -4.46
CA LEU A 102 -9.69 -5.23 -3.22
C LEU A 102 -9.37 -6.66 -2.81
N SER A 103 -9.32 -7.62 -3.74
CA SER A 103 -8.94 -9.01 -3.43
C SER A 103 -7.50 -9.09 -2.91
N LEU A 104 -6.55 -8.42 -3.57
CA LEU A 104 -5.14 -8.41 -3.16
C LEU A 104 -4.96 -7.78 -1.78
N MET A 105 -5.61 -6.64 -1.53
CA MET A 105 -5.54 -5.97 -0.23
C MET A 105 -6.23 -6.79 0.87
N LYS A 106 -7.33 -7.48 0.57
CA LYS A 106 -8.00 -8.40 1.50
C LYS A 106 -7.07 -9.54 1.90
N ASP A 107 -6.32 -10.12 0.96
CA ASP A 107 -5.38 -11.20 1.28
C ASP A 107 -4.27 -10.72 2.25
N LYS A 108 -3.78 -9.48 2.07
CA LYS A 108 -2.83 -8.83 3.00
C LYS A 108 -3.44 -8.51 4.36
N TYR A 109 -4.69 -8.06 4.37
CA TYR A 109 -5.45 -7.82 5.61
C TYR A 109 -5.59 -9.10 6.45
N ILE A 110 -5.92 -10.24 5.83
CA ILE A 110 -6.05 -11.53 6.53
C ILE A 110 -4.71 -11.97 7.12
N LYS A 111 -3.60 -11.74 6.40
CA LYS A 111 -2.25 -12.05 6.88
C LYS A 111 -1.77 -11.16 8.03
N GLY A 112 -2.40 -10.00 8.22
CA GLY A 112 -2.00 -9.01 9.22
C GLY A 112 -0.84 -8.12 8.75
N ASP A 113 -0.62 -8.01 7.44
CA ASP A 113 0.50 -7.23 6.88
C ASP A 113 0.40 -5.73 7.22
N PHE A 114 -0.81 -5.22 7.45
CA PHE A 114 -1.06 -3.83 7.81
C PHE A 114 -0.93 -3.56 9.31
N GLY A 115 -0.56 -4.58 10.10
CA GLY A 115 -0.48 -4.51 11.55
C GLY A 115 -1.82 -4.70 12.25
N THR A 116 -1.87 -4.27 13.50
CA THR A 116 -2.95 -4.56 14.44
C THR A 116 -3.38 -3.32 15.21
N CYS A 117 -4.59 -3.36 15.76
CA CYS A 117 -5.16 -2.25 16.49
C CYS A 117 -4.40 -2.01 17.80
N PRO A 118 -3.96 -0.76 18.09
CA PRO A 118 -3.23 -0.46 19.33
C PRO A 118 -4.14 -0.48 20.56
N ARG A 119 -5.47 -0.47 20.38
CA ARG A 119 -6.42 -0.54 21.48
C ARG A 119 -6.41 -1.94 22.08
N VAL A 120 -5.99 -2.06 23.34
CA VAL A 120 -5.92 -3.33 24.08
C VAL A 120 -7.23 -4.14 24.02
N SER A 121 -8.38 -3.47 24.12
CA SER A 121 -9.69 -4.13 24.07
C SER A 121 -10.03 -4.72 22.70
N CYS A 122 -9.31 -4.36 21.64
CA CYS A 122 -9.43 -4.97 20.31
C CYS A 122 -8.60 -6.23 20.16
N ALA A 123 -7.87 -6.68 21.20
CA ALA A 123 -7.13 -7.94 21.20
C ALA A 123 -6.28 -8.16 19.94
N GLN A 124 -5.52 -7.12 19.52
CA GLN A 124 -4.65 -7.16 18.35
C GLN A 124 -5.39 -7.42 17.02
N HIS A 125 -6.64 -6.98 16.88
CA HIS A 125 -7.40 -7.10 15.63
C HIS A 125 -6.68 -6.44 14.45
N ASN A 126 -6.64 -7.12 13.30
CA ASN A 126 -6.00 -6.60 12.08
C ASN A 126 -6.64 -5.27 11.64
N VAL A 127 -5.82 -4.37 11.10
CA VAL A 127 -6.24 -3.04 10.65
C VAL A 127 -6.08 -2.88 9.14
N LEU A 128 -6.64 -1.83 8.57
CA LEU A 128 -6.56 -1.49 7.16
C LEU A 128 -5.89 -0.13 6.99
N PRO A 129 -5.03 0.08 5.98
CA PRO A 129 -4.46 1.40 5.72
C PRO A 129 -5.53 2.39 5.26
N ILE A 130 -5.42 3.64 5.67
CA ILE A 130 -6.36 4.71 5.29
C ILE A 130 -5.61 6.04 5.11
N GLY A 131 -6.01 6.79 4.09
CA GLY A 131 -5.64 8.19 3.95
C GLY A 131 -6.65 9.09 4.64
N LEU A 132 -6.20 10.12 5.37
CA LEU A 132 -7.10 11.15 5.88
C LEU A 132 -7.50 12.17 4.80
N PHE A 133 -6.71 12.24 3.73
CA PHE A 133 -6.90 13.14 2.61
C PHE A 133 -6.53 12.40 1.32
N ASP A 134 -7.24 12.67 0.23
CA ASP A 134 -6.92 12.13 -1.09
C ASP A 134 -5.81 12.94 -1.81
N GLN A 135 -5.44 14.09 -1.25
CA GLN A 135 -4.40 14.98 -1.77
C GLN A 135 -3.04 14.59 -1.20
N MET A 136 -2.03 14.52 -2.07
CA MET A 136 -0.64 14.23 -1.72
C MET A 136 -0.06 15.29 -0.76
N LYS A 137 0.92 14.86 0.05
CA LYS A 137 1.78 15.68 0.93
C LYS A 137 1.04 16.36 2.11
N ILE A 138 -0.17 15.92 2.43
CA ILE A 138 -0.94 16.46 3.56
C ILE A 138 -0.68 15.66 4.84
N ALA A 139 -0.87 14.34 4.78
CA ALA A 139 -0.75 13.48 5.95
C ALA A 139 -0.18 12.12 5.55
N LYS A 140 0.58 11.52 6.47
CA LYS A 140 1.01 10.13 6.35
C LYS A 140 -0.20 9.18 6.36
N VAL A 141 0.01 7.97 5.88
CA VAL A 141 -0.95 6.88 6.04
C VAL A 141 -1.25 6.64 7.52
N HIS A 142 -2.52 6.39 7.80
CA HIS A 142 -3.03 5.96 9.09
C HIS A 142 -3.59 4.55 8.95
N VAL A 143 -4.00 3.94 10.07
CA VAL A 143 -4.68 2.65 10.06
C VAL A 143 -6.07 2.75 10.65
N TYR A 144 -7.05 2.20 9.95
CA TYR A 144 -8.43 2.06 10.38
C TYR A 144 -8.66 0.66 10.97
N CYS A 145 -9.23 0.59 12.16
CA CYS A 145 -9.60 -0.68 12.79
C CYS A 145 -11.07 -1.01 12.53
N PRO A 146 -11.39 -2.11 11.82
CA PRO A 146 -12.78 -2.54 11.60
C PRO A 146 -13.52 -2.94 12.88
N LEU A 147 -12.79 -3.22 13.97
CA LEU A 147 -13.36 -3.66 15.25
C LEU A 147 -13.86 -2.53 16.14
N CYS A 148 -13.02 -1.53 16.42
CA CYS A 148 -13.45 -0.35 17.18
C CYS A 148 -13.95 0.80 16.31
N GLN A 149 -13.79 0.71 14.98
CA GLN A 149 -14.19 1.72 14.00
C GLN A 149 -13.48 3.07 14.17
N GLU A 150 -12.25 3.04 14.67
CA GLU A 150 -11.41 4.22 14.92
C GLU A 150 -10.17 4.22 14.02
N ILE A 151 -9.60 5.41 13.81
CA ILE A 151 -8.38 5.62 13.03
C ILE A 151 -7.21 5.90 13.98
N TYR A 152 -6.07 5.26 13.72
CA TYR A 152 -4.85 5.36 14.53
C TYR A 152 -3.67 5.82 13.70
N LYS A 153 -2.77 6.56 14.34
CA LYS A 153 -1.44 6.85 13.78
C LYS A 153 -0.57 5.59 13.85
N ILE A 154 0.23 5.38 12.81
CA ILE A 154 1.30 4.38 12.84
C ILE A 154 2.45 4.94 13.67
N HIS A 155 3.09 4.10 14.49
CA HIS A 155 4.18 4.53 15.37
C HIS A 155 5.38 5.07 14.57
N GLU A 156 5.96 6.18 15.02
CA GLU A 156 6.91 7.01 14.26
C GLU A 156 8.29 6.36 14.01
N ASP A 157 8.60 5.25 14.69
CA ASP A 157 9.87 4.51 14.53
C ASP A 157 9.99 3.76 13.19
N GLU A 158 8.90 3.70 12.40
CA GLU A 158 8.93 3.19 11.03
C GLU A 158 9.63 4.22 10.12
N LYS A 159 10.87 3.90 9.73
CA LYS A 159 11.82 4.76 8.99
C LYS A 159 11.37 5.26 7.61
N VAL A 160 10.12 5.02 7.18
CA VAL A 160 9.67 5.36 5.83
C VAL A 160 8.39 6.18 5.88
N TYR A 161 8.44 7.32 5.21
CA TYR A 161 7.29 8.19 5.00
C TYR A 161 6.44 7.62 3.86
N LEU A 162 5.26 7.06 4.19
CA LEU A 162 4.24 6.71 3.19
C LEU A 162 3.05 7.68 3.34
N ASP A 163 2.68 8.31 2.23
CA ASP A 163 1.59 9.30 2.21
C ASP A 163 0.22 8.58 2.23
N GLY A 164 -0.75 9.15 2.96
CA GLY A 164 -2.09 8.55 3.07
C GLY A 164 -2.86 8.53 1.76
N SER A 165 -2.56 9.46 0.85
CA SER A 165 -3.16 9.54 -0.48
C SER A 165 -2.92 8.30 -1.35
N PHE A 166 -1.94 7.44 -1.03
CA PHE A 166 -1.74 6.15 -1.71
C PHE A 166 -2.90 5.18 -1.49
N PHE A 167 -3.68 5.38 -0.43
CA PHE A 167 -4.81 4.52 -0.06
C PHE A 167 -6.15 5.23 -0.23
N GLY A 168 -6.15 6.55 -0.11
CA GLY A 168 -7.34 7.37 -0.16
C GLY A 168 -8.22 7.22 1.08
N THR A 169 -9.26 8.05 1.14
CA THR A 169 -10.17 8.18 2.28
C THR A 169 -11.22 7.07 2.37
N SER A 170 -11.47 6.36 1.26
CA SER A 170 -12.62 5.47 1.11
C SER A 170 -12.26 3.98 1.10
N PHE A 171 -11.00 3.61 0.86
CA PHE A 171 -10.59 2.23 0.62
C PHE A 171 -11.06 1.23 1.70
N PRO A 172 -10.84 1.46 3.01
CA PRO A 172 -11.28 0.49 4.03
C PRO A 172 -12.80 0.27 4.01
N HIS A 173 -13.56 1.34 3.80
CA HIS A 173 -15.01 1.29 3.78
C HIS A 173 -15.53 0.50 2.57
N ILE A 174 -14.94 0.72 1.39
CA ILE A 174 -15.27 -0.04 0.17
C ILE A 174 -14.94 -1.53 0.35
N LEU A 175 -13.79 -1.84 0.94
CA LEU A 175 -13.37 -3.22 1.22
C LEU A 175 -14.35 -3.92 2.15
N LEU A 176 -14.74 -3.28 3.25
CA LEU A 176 -15.67 -3.86 4.22
C LEU A 176 -17.10 -3.96 3.70
N GLN A 177 -17.52 -3.05 2.81
CA GLN A 177 -18.79 -3.17 2.10
C GLN A 177 -18.79 -4.34 1.11
N THR A 178 -17.66 -4.58 0.44
CA THR A 178 -17.49 -5.68 -0.52
C THR A 178 -17.37 -7.04 0.17
N TYR A 179 -16.69 -7.08 1.32
CA TYR A 179 -16.48 -8.29 2.12
C TYR A 179 -17.04 -8.11 3.55
N PRO A 180 -18.39 -8.12 3.70
CA PRO A 180 -19.05 -7.80 4.96
C PRO A 180 -18.73 -8.78 6.10
N TYR A 181 -18.22 -9.97 5.81
CA TYR A 181 -17.76 -10.92 6.83
C TYR A 181 -16.61 -10.38 7.70
N TYR A 182 -15.80 -9.44 7.16
CA TYR A 182 -14.72 -8.79 7.91
C TYR A 182 -15.17 -7.48 8.60
N ALA A 183 -16.39 -7.01 8.31
CA ALA A 183 -16.98 -5.90 9.03
C ALA A 183 -17.47 -6.40 10.40
N THR A 184 -16.97 -5.82 11.49
CA THR A 184 -17.39 -6.25 12.82
C THR A 184 -18.71 -5.60 13.22
N LEU A 185 -19.58 -6.38 13.87
CA LEU A 185 -20.88 -5.89 14.35
C LEU A 185 -20.85 -5.41 15.81
N LYS A 186 -19.74 -5.61 16.53
CA LYS A 186 -19.65 -5.33 17.97
C LYS A 186 -18.34 -4.65 18.33
N THR A 187 -18.43 -3.38 18.68
CA THR A 187 -17.31 -2.64 19.26
C THR A 187 -17.00 -3.19 20.65
N PRO A 188 -15.72 -3.48 20.98
CA PRO A 188 -15.36 -3.92 22.31
C PRO A 188 -15.65 -2.85 23.35
N PRO A 189 -16.10 -3.22 24.56
CA PRO A 189 -16.34 -2.26 25.62
C PRO A 189 -15.05 -1.48 25.95
N TYR A 190 -15.22 -0.23 26.38
CA TYR A 190 -14.09 0.55 26.90
C TYR A 190 -13.55 -0.08 28.17
N CYS A 191 -12.23 0.00 28.35
CA CYS A 191 -11.60 -0.45 29.59
C CYS A 191 -12.14 0.38 30.77
N SER A 192 -12.58 -0.29 31.83
CA SER A 192 -13.07 0.40 33.04
C SER A 192 -11.88 0.79 33.91
N SER A 193 -11.66 2.10 34.10
CA SER A 193 -10.67 2.59 35.07
C SER A 193 -11.14 2.28 36.49
N LYS A 194 -10.28 1.61 37.27
CA LYS A 194 -10.53 1.28 38.68
C LYS A 194 -9.40 1.80 39.56
N ILE A 195 -9.75 2.41 40.69
CA ILE A 195 -8.81 2.81 41.76
C ILE A 195 -9.21 2.03 43.01
N PHE A 196 -8.29 1.22 43.56
CA PHE A 196 -8.55 0.30 44.68
C PHE A 196 -9.78 -0.62 44.48
N GLY A 197 -10.05 -1.03 43.23
CA GLY A 197 -11.20 -1.88 42.89
C GLY A 197 -12.51 -1.13 42.65
N PHE A 198 -12.59 0.16 42.97
CA PHE A 198 -13.75 1.00 42.71
C PHE A 198 -13.69 1.64 41.33
N ASN A 199 -14.81 1.66 40.61
CA ASN A 199 -14.89 2.33 39.31
C ASN A 199 -14.74 3.85 39.49
N VAL A 200 -13.92 4.46 38.64
CA VAL A 200 -13.81 5.92 38.58
C VAL A 200 -15.04 6.48 37.86
N SER A 201 -15.73 7.44 38.49
CA SER A 201 -16.88 8.13 37.86
C SER A 201 -16.44 8.87 36.60
N ARG A 202 -17.29 8.87 35.57
CA ARG A 202 -17.06 9.63 34.32
C ARG A 202 -17.42 11.11 34.43
N THR A 203 -17.93 11.56 35.58
CA THR A 203 -18.38 12.94 35.78
C THR A 203 -17.19 13.79 36.25
N ILE A 204 -16.67 14.62 35.35
CA ILE A 204 -15.85 15.77 35.74
C ILE A 204 -16.86 16.80 36.29
N ILE A 205 -16.71 17.17 37.57
CA ILE A 205 -17.46 18.27 38.19
C ILE A 205 -16.90 19.58 37.66
#